data_AF-G5E252-F1
#
_entry.id   AF-G5E252-F1
#
_cell.length_a   1.000
_cell.length_b   1.000
_cell.length_c   1.000
_cell.angle_alpha   90.00
_cell.angle_beta   90.00
_cell.angle_gamma   90.00
#
_symmetry.space_group_name_H-M   'P 1'
#
loop_
_entity.id
_entity.type
_entity.pdbx_description
1 polymer ?
#
loop_
_entity_poly.entity_id
_entity_poly.type
_entity_poly.pdbx_seq_one_letter_code
_entity_poly.pdbx_strand_id
1 'polypeptide(L)'
;IECDASIMDGKSLSFGAVGALSGIKNPVLAASKLLCEGQKGKLSAGRIPPCFLVGDGAFKWAVDHGIPTCPQAIMATKLSLAAFKR
;
A
#
# COMPACT_ATOMS: atom_id res chain seq x y z
N ILE A 1 9.85 -7.87 -6.43
CA ILE A 1 9.86 -7.19 -5.12
C ILE A 1 8.42 -6.96 -4.74
N GLU A 2 8.05 -7.52 -3.59
CA GLU A 2 6.73 -7.39 -2.98
C GLU A 2 6.95 -6.90 -1.55
N CYS A 3 6.16 -5.93 -1.12
CA CYS A 3 6.34 -5.26 0.15
C CYS A 3 5.05 -5.29 0.96
N ASP A 4 5.22 -5.40 2.27
CA ASP A 4 4.15 -5.27 3.25
C ASP A 4 4.36 -3.98 4.07
N ALA A 5 3.28 -3.26 4.36
CA ALA A 5 3.32 -2.07 5.20
C ALA A 5 1.97 -1.83 5.88
N SER A 6 1.99 -1.31 7.09
CA SER A 6 0.79 -0.96 7.86
C SER A 6 0.99 0.28 8.70
N ILE A 7 -0.11 0.94 9.08
CA ILE A 7 -0.13 2.08 9.99
C ILE A 7 -1.44 2.09 10.78
N MET A 8 -1.37 2.59 12.02
CA MET A 8 -2.51 2.75 12.91
C MET A 8 -2.48 4.13 13.56
N ASP A 9 -3.64 4.75 13.75
CA ASP A 9 -3.80 5.97 14.54
C ASP A 9 -4.39 5.65 15.92
N GLY A 10 -3.63 5.92 16.98
CA GLY A 10 -4.03 5.62 18.36
C GLY A 10 -5.21 6.45 18.87
N LYS A 11 -5.52 7.61 18.25
CA LYS A 11 -6.64 8.45 18.68
C LYS A 11 -7.97 7.98 18.09
N SER A 12 -8.01 7.74 16.79
CA SER A 12 -9.23 7.28 16.10
C SER A 12 -9.39 5.76 16.08
N LEU A 13 -8.35 5.01 16.48
CA LEU A 13 -8.25 3.56 16.32
C LEU A 13 -8.34 3.08 14.86
N SER A 14 -8.14 3.99 13.89
CA SER A 14 -8.18 3.67 12.47
C SER A 14 -6.91 2.93 12.04
N PHE A 15 -7.04 2.05 11.06
CA PHE A 15 -5.96 1.19 10.56
C PHE A 15 -5.93 1.21 9.03
N GLY A 16 -4.74 1.09 8.46
CA GLY A 16 -4.52 0.92 7.03
C GLY A 16 -3.32 0.02 6.76
N ALA A 17 -3.43 -0.89 5.80
CA ALA A 17 -2.37 -1.81 5.44
C ALA A 17 -2.37 -2.19 3.96
N VAL A 18 -1.20 -2.57 3.48
CA VAL A 18 -0.98 -3.19 2.18
C VAL A 18 -0.07 -4.40 2.32
N GLY A 19 -0.31 -5.42 1.50
CA GLY A 19 0.51 -6.64 1.50
C GLY A 19 0.77 -7.17 0.11
N ALA A 20 1.88 -7.89 -0.06
CA ALA A 20 2.36 -8.35 -1.37
C ALA A 20 2.36 -7.22 -2.43
N LEU A 21 2.56 -5.96 -2.01
CA LEU A 21 2.44 -4.80 -2.89
C LEU A 21 3.72 -4.66 -3.71
N SER A 22 3.59 -4.73 -5.02
CA SER A 22 4.68 -4.46 -5.95
C SER A 22 4.47 -3.12 -6.67
N GLY A 23 5.53 -2.57 -7.24
CA GLY A 23 5.41 -1.41 -8.14
C GLY A 23 5.13 -0.05 -7.47
N ILE A 24 5.13 0.05 -6.14
CA ILE A 24 4.97 1.31 -5.40
C ILE A 24 6.25 1.63 -4.63
N LYS A 25 6.81 2.84 -4.84
CA LYS A 25 8.09 3.24 -4.24
C LYS A 25 8.06 3.23 -2.71
N ASN A 26 6.95 3.67 -2.13
CA ASN A 26 6.77 3.82 -0.68
C ASN A 26 5.46 3.14 -0.25
N PRO A 27 5.46 1.82 0.06
CA PRO A 27 4.27 1.07 0.44
C PRO A 27 3.49 1.67 1.62
N VAL A 28 4.20 2.30 2.58
CA VAL A 28 3.57 2.97 3.73
C VAL A 28 2.64 4.13 3.35
N LEU A 29 2.87 4.78 2.20
CA LEU A 29 1.96 5.83 1.71
C LEU A 29 0.61 5.24 1.29
N ALA A 30 0.59 4.02 0.73
CA ALA A 30 -0.66 3.33 0.38
C ALA A 30 -1.42 2.90 1.64
N ALA A 31 -0.72 2.35 2.64
CA ALA A 31 -1.31 2.04 3.94
C ALA A 31 -1.87 3.31 4.63
N SER A 32 -1.12 4.41 4.65
CA SER A 32 -1.58 5.69 5.19
C SER A 32 -2.78 6.25 4.44
N LYS A 33 -2.79 6.14 3.11
CA LYS A 33 -3.91 6.58 2.29
C LYS A 33 -5.17 5.77 2.59
N LEU A 34 -5.08 4.45 2.79
CA LEU A 34 -6.20 3.61 3.22
C LEU A 34 -6.78 4.07 4.56
N LEU A 35 -5.92 4.34 5.54
CA LEU A 35 -6.34 4.87 6.84
C LEU A 35 -7.09 6.20 6.68
N CYS A 36 -6.55 7.14 5.90
CA CYS A 36 -7.18 8.43 5.67
C CYS A 36 -8.51 8.33 4.92
N GLU A 37 -8.64 7.44 3.92
CA GLU A 37 -9.92 7.20 3.24
C GLU A 37 -10.96 6.56 4.18
N GLY A 38 -10.53 5.67 5.07
CA GLY A 38 -11.38 5.10 6.12
C GLY A 38 -11.99 6.15 7.06
N GLN A 39 -11.24 7.21 7.37
CA GLN A 39 -11.70 8.31 8.22
C GLN A 39 -12.71 9.25 7.54
N LYS A 40 -12.85 9.23 6.22
CA LYS A 40 -13.87 10.03 5.51
C LYS A 40 -15.29 9.52 5.72
N GLY A 41 -15.44 8.36 6.38
CA GLY A 41 -16.72 7.77 6.71
C GLY A 41 -17.12 6.63 5.76
N LYS A 42 -18.40 6.26 5.82
CA LYS A 42 -18.94 5.12 5.08
C LYS A 42 -19.06 5.45 3.59
N LEU A 43 -18.83 4.44 2.75
CA LEU A 43 -19.12 4.50 1.33
C LEU A 43 -20.64 4.46 1.09
N SER A 44 -21.04 4.59 -0.17
CA SER A 44 -22.43 4.42 -0.60
C SER A 44 -23.03 3.10 -0.10
N ALA A 45 -24.31 3.16 0.26
CA ALA A 45 -25.04 2.07 0.93
C ALA A 45 -24.46 1.65 2.29
N GLY A 46 -23.72 2.54 2.98
CA GLY A 46 -23.25 2.30 4.34
C GLY A 46 -22.08 1.30 4.46
N ARG A 47 -21.43 0.97 3.34
CA ARG A 47 -20.30 0.03 3.31
C ARG A 47 -19.07 0.63 4.00
N ILE A 48 -18.34 -0.21 4.73
CA ILE A 48 -17.08 0.17 5.39
C ILE A 48 -15.97 0.22 4.32
N PRO A 49 -15.18 1.31 4.22
CA PRO A 49 -14.03 1.35 3.33
C PRO A 49 -13.01 0.24 3.66
N PRO A 50 -12.26 -0.27 2.67
CA PRO A 50 -11.22 -1.25 2.92
C PRO A 50 -10.12 -0.64 3.80
N CYS A 51 -9.61 -1.43 4.76
CA CYS A 51 -8.46 -1.07 5.59
C CYS A 51 -7.22 -1.94 5.32
N PHE A 52 -7.34 -2.98 4.50
CA PHE A 52 -6.23 -3.83 4.08
C PHE A 52 -6.44 -4.30 2.64
N LEU A 53 -5.47 -4.04 1.77
CA LEU A 53 -5.48 -4.50 0.38
C LEU A 53 -4.18 -5.25 0.06
N VAL A 54 -4.21 -6.16 -0.92
CA VAL A 54 -3.02 -6.93 -1.31
C VAL A 54 -2.80 -7.00 -2.82
N GLY A 55 -1.56 -7.26 -3.22
CA GLY A 55 -1.17 -7.58 -4.60
C GLY A 55 -1.59 -6.51 -5.63
N ASP A 56 -2.06 -6.98 -6.78
CA ASP A 56 -2.49 -6.12 -7.90
C ASP A 56 -3.67 -5.20 -7.52
N GLY A 57 -4.55 -5.65 -6.62
CA GLY A 57 -5.66 -4.84 -6.12
C GLY A 57 -5.16 -3.63 -5.31
N ALA A 58 -4.15 -3.84 -4.46
CA ALA A 58 -3.50 -2.75 -3.73
C ALA A 58 -2.74 -1.79 -4.67
N PHE A 59 -2.06 -2.33 -5.68
CA PHE A 59 -1.35 -1.52 -6.68
C PHE A 59 -2.31 -0.62 -7.45
N LYS A 60 -3.38 -1.19 -8.04
CA LYS A 60 -4.39 -0.42 -8.78
C LYS A 60 -5.02 0.66 -7.91
N TRP A 61 -5.42 0.30 -6.69
CA TRP A 61 -6.00 1.25 -5.76
C TRP A 61 -5.03 2.39 -5.43
N ALA A 62 -3.75 2.09 -5.20
CA ALA A 62 -2.72 3.11 -4.93
C ALA A 62 -2.56 4.09 -6.12
N VAL A 63 -2.54 3.58 -7.35
CA VAL A 63 -2.47 4.40 -8.57
C VAL A 63 -3.69 5.29 -8.72
N ASP A 64 -4.89 4.73 -8.56
CA ASP A 64 -6.16 5.46 -8.64
C ASP A 64 -6.25 6.58 -7.57
N HIS A 65 -5.49 6.46 -6.48
CA HIS A 65 -5.40 7.46 -5.40
C HIS A 65 -4.15 8.35 -5.47
N GLY A 66 -3.44 8.37 -6.62
CA GLY A 66 -2.36 9.30 -6.91
C GLY A 66 -1.00 8.96 -6.29
N ILE A 67 -0.79 7.70 -5.87
CA ILE A 67 0.48 7.27 -5.28
C ILE A 67 1.49 6.97 -6.40
N PRO A 68 2.73 7.50 -6.35
CA PRO A 68 3.71 7.29 -7.40
C PRO A 68 4.12 5.82 -7.57
N THR A 69 4.02 5.34 -8.80
CA THR A 69 4.50 4.02 -9.21
C THR A 69 6.02 4.00 -9.37
N CYS A 70 6.62 2.83 -9.24
CA CYS A 70 8.04 2.58 -9.41
C CYS A 70 8.27 1.28 -10.20
N PRO A 71 8.96 1.33 -11.34
CA PRO A 71 9.43 0.13 -12.03
C PRO A 71 10.24 -0.79 -11.10
N GLN A 72 10.04 -2.11 -11.19
CA GLN A 72 10.76 -3.08 -10.34
C GLN A 72 12.29 -2.95 -10.45
N ALA A 73 12.82 -2.62 -11.63
CA ALA A 73 14.24 -2.42 -11.86
C ALA A 73 14.84 -1.27 -11.03
N ILE A 74 14.03 -0.27 -10.67
CA ILE A 74 14.46 0.86 -9.82
C ILE A 74 14.40 0.47 -8.34
N MET A 75 13.45 -0.39 -7.96
CA MET A 75 13.36 -0.90 -6.58
C MET A 75 14.45 -1.93 -6.26
N ALA A 76 14.98 -2.62 -7.27
CA ALA A 76 16.06 -3.58 -7.12
C ALA A 76 17.43 -2.90 -7.20
N THR A 77 18.27 -3.11 -6.18
CA THR A 77 19.67 -2.65 -6.19
C THR A 77 20.61 -3.74 -6.70
N LYS A 78 21.80 -3.37 -7.17
CA LYS A 78 22.85 -4.32 -7.58
C LYS A 78 23.13 -5.38 -6.51
N LEU A 79 23.16 -4.96 -5.24
CA LEU A 79 23.37 -5.85 -4.09
C LEU A 79 22.21 -6.84 -3.92
N SER A 80 20.96 -6.36 -3.95
CA SER A 80 19.79 -7.24 -3.82
C SER A 80 19.66 -8.26 -4.95
N LEU A 81 20.01 -7.87 -6.19
CA LEU A 81 19.99 -8.76 -7.35
C LEU A 81 21.12 -9.80 -7.29
N ALA A 82 22.31 -9.42 -6.82
CA ALA A 82 23.40 -10.36 -6.61
C ALA A 82 23.07 -11.36 -5.49
N ALA A 83 22.40 -10.92 -4.42
CA ALA A 83 21.96 -11.78 -3.34
C ALA A 83 20.88 -12.79 -3.77
N PHE A 84 19.94 -12.38 -4.63
CA PHE A 84 18.90 -13.27 -5.15
C PHE A 84 19.43 -14.40 -6.05
N LYS A 85 20.55 -14.17 -6.75
CA LYS A 85 21.18 -15.16 -7.66
C LYS A 85 22.12 -16.15 -6.95
N ARG A 86 22.41 -15.92 -5.68
CA ARG A 86 23.25 -16.82 -4.87
C ARG A 86 22.42 -17.99 -4.39
#